data_AF-A0A5D2K795-F1
#
_entry.id   AF-A0A5D2K795-F1
#
_cell.length_a   1.000
_cell.length_b   1.000
_cell.length_c   1.000
_cell.angle_alpha   90.00
_cell.angle_beta   90.00
_cell.angle_gamma   90.00
#
_symmetry.space_group_name_H-M   'P 1'
#
loop_
_entity.id
_entity.type
_entity.pdbx_description
1 polymer ?
#
loop_
_entity_poly.entity_id
_entity_poly.type
_entity_poly.pdbx_seq_one_letter_code
_entity_poly.pdbx_strand_id
1 'polypeptide(L)'
;MNNSDLETLNFYMTDLVKVGFEDLQLIAINCRNLVSVKISDCEILDLVGFFHAAAVLEEFNGGSFYNQLDGYAAVTFPSRLCRLGLTYMGKNEMPIVFPFAPLFKELDLLYALLDTEDHCLLIQSCPNLEVLKVESQNYC
;
A
#
# COMPACT_ATOMS: atom_id res chain seq x y z
N MET A 1 -5.88 23.14 0.16
CA MET A 1 -4.41 22.96 0.21
C MET A 1 -3.81 23.55 -1.07
N ASN A 2 -2.73 24.34 -0.98
CA ASN A 2 -2.11 25.05 -2.12
C ASN A 2 -0.81 24.40 -2.62
N ASN A 3 -0.47 23.20 -2.13
CA ASN A 3 0.78 22.53 -2.47
C ASN A 3 0.60 21.64 -3.71
N SER A 4 0.41 22.23 -4.88
CA SER A 4 0.24 21.50 -6.15
C SER A 4 1.46 20.65 -6.53
N ASP A 5 2.62 21.01 -6.00
CA ASP A 5 3.93 20.46 -6.37
C ASP A 5 4.39 19.35 -5.41
N LEU A 6 3.51 18.89 -4.51
CA LEU A 6 3.85 17.82 -3.58
C LEU A 6 4.03 16.50 -4.34
N GLU A 7 5.26 15.97 -4.31
CA GLU A 7 5.62 14.70 -4.95
C GLU A 7 5.70 13.53 -3.98
N THR A 8 6.12 13.79 -2.74
CA THR A 8 6.29 12.77 -1.71
C THR A 8 5.65 13.23 -0.41
N LEU A 9 4.81 12.40 0.16
CA LEU A 9 4.21 12.58 1.48
C LEU A 9 4.57 11.38 2.34
N ASN A 10 5.31 11.59 3.42
CA ASN A 10 5.74 10.49 4.28
C ASN A 10 5.55 10.86 5.76
N PHE A 11 4.64 10.13 6.39
CA PHE A 11 4.47 10.09 7.84
C PHE A 11 4.27 8.64 8.30
N TYR A 12 5.02 7.73 7.68
CA TYR A 12 5.06 6.31 8.03
C TYR A 12 5.51 6.13 9.48
N MET A 13 4.85 5.23 10.21
CA MET A 13 5.18 4.92 11.62
C MET A 13 5.19 6.15 12.54
N THR A 14 4.20 7.02 12.38
CA THR A 14 3.98 8.17 13.26
C THR A 14 2.67 7.99 14.03
N ASP A 15 2.59 8.54 15.24
CA ASP A 15 1.36 8.53 16.05
C ASP A 15 0.32 9.55 15.54
N LEU A 16 0.27 9.81 14.23
CA LEU A 16 -0.72 10.68 13.61
C LEU A 16 -2.08 9.96 13.52
N VAL A 17 -2.74 9.82 14.66
CA VAL A 17 -4.03 9.12 14.84
C VAL A 17 -5.23 9.81 14.17
N LYS A 18 -5.05 10.97 13.53
CA LYS A 18 -6.14 11.84 13.05
C LYS A 18 -5.99 12.34 11.61
N VAL A 19 -5.14 11.73 10.79
CA VAL A 19 -5.18 12.07 9.36
C VAL A 19 -6.44 11.45 8.78
N GLY A 20 -7.42 12.29 8.46
CA GLY A 20 -8.64 11.83 7.79
C GLY A 20 -8.29 11.30 6.41
N PHE A 21 -8.84 10.15 6.05
CA PHE A 21 -8.65 9.58 4.71
C PHE A 21 -9.23 10.52 3.63
N GLU A 22 -10.23 11.33 3.98
CA GLU A 22 -10.78 12.37 3.11
C GLU A 22 -9.72 13.43 2.76
N ASP A 23 -8.86 13.80 3.72
CA ASP A 23 -7.75 14.73 3.47
C ASP A 23 -6.72 14.11 2.54
N LEU A 24 -6.42 12.81 2.68
CA LEU A 24 -5.53 12.09 1.74
C LEU A 24 -6.10 12.10 0.32
N GLN A 25 -7.40 11.84 0.17
CA GLN A 25 -8.06 11.92 -1.12
C GLN A 25 -7.99 13.35 -1.70
N LEU A 26 -8.22 14.38 -0.88
CA LEU A 26 -8.09 15.77 -1.32
C LEU A 26 -6.65 16.12 -1.71
N ILE A 27 -5.65 15.58 -1.02
CA ILE A 27 -4.23 15.73 -1.41
C ILE A 27 -4.01 15.11 -2.79
N ALA A 28 -4.43 13.88 -3.02
CA ALA A 28 -4.27 13.22 -4.33
C ALA A 28 -4.98 13.96 -5.47
N ILE A 29 -6.16 14.56 -5.22
CA ILE A 29 -6.89 15.36 -6.22
C ILE A 29 -6.10 16.64 -6.58
N ASN A 30 -5.51 17.30 -5.59
CA ASN A 30 -4.85 18.60 -5.77
C ASN A 30 -3.38 18.48 -6.18
N CYS A 31 -2.69 17.41 -5.80
CA CYS A 31 -1.26 17.20 -6.01
C CYS A 31 -1.05 16.22 -7.18
N ARG A 32 -1.05 16.74 -8.41
CA ARG A 32 -0.99 15.91 -9.63
C ARG A 32 0.34 15.21 -9.85
N ASN A 33 1.37 15.59 -9.09
CA ASN A 33 2.71 15.00 -9.14
C ASN A 33 2.99 14.07 -7.95
N LEU A 34 1.97 13.69 -7.16
CA LEU A 34 2.14 12.86 -5.97
C LEU A 34 2.52 11.41 -6.35
N VAL A 35 3.82 11.10 -6.28
CA VAL A 35 4.43 9.84 -6.71
C VAL A 35 4.63 8.87 -5.55
N SER A 36 4.88 9.36 -4.33
CA SER A 36 5.12 8.52 -3.16
C SER A 36 4.29 8.96 -1.96
N VAL A 37 3.58 8.02 -1.36
CA VAL A 37 2.80 8.24 -0.14
C VAL A 37 3.09 7.14 0.86
N LYS A 38 3.54 7.51 2.05
CA LYS A 38 3.71 6.57 3.17
C LYS A 38 2.95 7.09 4.37
N ILE A 39 2.01 6.29 4.86
CA ILE A 39 1.09 6.65 5.93
C ILE A 39 1.16 5.63 7.05
N SER A 40 0.72 6.03 8.23
CA SER A 40 0.52 5.08 9.33
C SER A 40 -0.79 4.32 9.15
N ASP A 41 -1.21 3.64 10.20
CA ASP A 41 -2.44 2.84 10.26
C ASP A 41 -3.68 3.61 9.78
N CYS A 42 -4.30 3.12 8.71
CA CYS A 42 -5.53 3.65 8.12
C CYS A 42 -6.27 2.49 7.44
N GLU A 43 -7.57 2.33 7.66
CA GLU A 43 -8.33 1.25 7.02
C GLU A 43 -8.23 1.36 5.49
N ILE A 44 -7.76 0.30 4.83
CA ILE A 44 -7.46 0.35 3.39
C ILE A 44 -8.72 0.58 2.55
N LEU A 45 -9.89 0.16 3.03
CA LEU A 45 -11.18 0.44 2.37
C LEU A 45 -11.49 1.93 2.31
N ASP A 46 -11.08 2.71 3.31
CA ASP A 46 -11.27 4.15 3.32
C ASP A 46 -10.35 4.87 2.30
N LEU A 47 -9.32 4.18 1.81
CA LEU A 47 -8.36 4.70 0.83
C LEU A 47 -8.76 4.45 -0.63
N VAL A 48 -9.89 3.80 -0.91
CA VAL A 48 -10.34 3.54 -2.29
C VAL A 48 -10.45 4.84 -3.09
N GLY A 49 -11.04 5.88 -2.49
CA GLY A 49 -11.14 7.21 -3.11
C GLY A 49 -9.78 7.86 -3.36
N PHE A 50 -8.83 7.67 -2.44
CA PHE A 50 -7.45 8.14 -2.58
C PHE A 50 -6.73 7.44 -3.74
N PHE A 51 -6.76 6.09 -3.80
CA PHE A 51 -6.12 5.34 -4.88
C PHE A 51 -6.69 5.70 -6.25
N HIS A 52 -8.01 5.92 -6.35
CA HIS A 52 -8.63 6.36 -7.60
C HIS A 52 -8.13 7.75 -8.05
N ALA A 53 -7.89 8.67 -7.12
CA ALA A 53 -7.42 10.02 -7.42
C ALA A 53 -5.89 10.08 -7.71
N ALA A 54 -5.10 9.20 -7.09
CA ALA A 54 -3.64 9.20 -7.14
C ALA A 54 -3.06 8.52 -8.40
N ALA A 55 -3.44 9.02 -9.58
CA ALA A 55 -3.16 8.37 -10.87
C ALA A 55 -1.65 8.20 -11.21
N VAL A 56 -0.78 9.02 -10.63
CA VAL A 56 0.68 8.96 -10.86
C VAL A 56 1.45 8.28 -9.73
N LEU A 57 0.75 7.74 -8.74
CA LEU A 57 1.37 7.12 -7.57
C LEU A 57 2.16 5.88 -7.99
N GLU A 58 3.42 5.83 -7.57
CA GLU A 58 4.33 4.71 -7.81
C GLU A 58 4.69 3.96 -6.53
N GLU A 59 4.58 4.62 -5.37
CA GLU A 59 4.89 4.06 -4.06
C GLU A 59 3.78 4.32 -3.05
N PHE A 60 3.36 3.26 -2.37
CA PHE A 60 2.44 3.32 -1.24
C PHE A 60 2.90 2.40 -0.11
N ASN A 61 3.16 2.95 1.08
CA ASN A 61 3.36 2.16 2.29
C ASN A 61 2.38 2.58 3.39
N GLY A 62 1.88 1.63 4.17
CA GLY A 62 0.85 1.85 5.19
C GLY A 62 -0.45 1.16 4.83
N GLY A 63 -1.56 1.68 5.35
CA GLY A 63 -2.84 0.99 5.25
C GLY A 63 -2.89 -0.25 6.15
N SER A 64 -4.06 -0.51 6.71
CA SER A 64 -4.32 -1.58 7.66
C SER A 64 -5.66 -2.24 7.35
N PHE A 65 -5.86 -3.43 7.90
CA PHE A 65 -7.03 -4.28 7.65
C PHE A 65 -7.73 -4.55 8.97
N TYR A 66 -8.80 -3.82 9.26
CA TYR A 66 -9.57 -3.99 10.49
C TYR A 66 -10.94 -4.64 10.23
N ASN A 67 -11.44 -4.54 9.00
CA ASN A 67 -12.73 -5.11 8.65
C ASN A 67 -12.62 -6.62 8.35
N GLN A 68 -13.49 -7.40 8.97
CA GLN A 68 -13.56 -8.86 8.77
C GLN A 68 -14.56 -9.27 7.66
N LEU A 69 -15.22 -8.29 7.04
CA LEU A 69 -16.21 -8.51 5.99
C LEU A 69 -15.56 -8.44 4.59
N ASP A 70 -16.03 -9.31 3.69
CA ASP A 70 -15.64 -9.36 2.27
C ASP A 70 -15.86 -7.99 1.58
N GLY A 71 -14.83 -7.15 1.55
CA GLY A 71 -14.88 -5.81 0.94
C GLY A 71 -13.60 -5.41 0.21
N TYR A 72 -12.49 -6.08 0.50
CA TYR A 72 -11.18 -5.71 -0.06
C TYR A 72 -11.08 -5.89 -1.57
N ALA A 73 -11.97 -6.66 -2.20
CA ALA A 73 -12.09 -6.74 -3.66
C ALA A 73 -12.42 -5.38 -4.33
N ALA A 74 -12.93 -4.40 -3.58
CA ALA A 74 -13.14 -3.04 -4.07
C ALA A 74 -11.84 -2.22 -4.16
N VAL A 75 -10.76 -2.65 -3.49
CA VAL A 75 -9.46 -1.98 -3.53
C VAL A 75 -8.82 -2.23 -4.89
N THR A 76 -8.56 -1.15 -5.61
CA THR A 76 -7.84 -1.17 -6.89
C THR A 76 -6.67 -0.20 -6.80
N PHE A 77 -5.46 -0.71 -7.04
CA PHE A 77 -4.25 0.11 -6.97
C PHE A 77 -4.07 0.96 -8.24
N PRO A 78 -3.42 2.14 -8.14
CA PRO A 78 -3.03 2.93 -9.29
C PRO A 78 -2.16 2.11 -10.26
N SER A 79 -2.34 2.30 -11.56
CA SER A 79 -1.67 1.48 -12.59
C SER A 79 -0.15 1.64 -12.65
N ARG A 80 0.40 2.70 -12.03
CA ARG A 80 1.84 2.96 -11.92
C ARG A 80 2.45 2.47 -10.60
N LEU A 81 1.61 1.96 -9.69
CA LEU A 81 2.06 1.50 -8.39
C LEU A 81 2.98 0.28 -8.56
N CYS A 82 4.24 0.44 -8.17
CA CYS A 82 5.26 -0.59 -8.30
C CYS A 82 6.07 -0.80 -7.01
N ARG A 83 5.84 0.01 -5.98
CA ARG A 83 6.45 -0.14 -4.65
C ARG A 83 5.33 -0.15 -3.62
N LEU A 84 5.22 -1.23 -2.86
CA LEU A 84 4.07 -1.47 -1.98
C LEU A 84 4.51 -2.02 -0.62
N GLY A 85 3.93 -1.50 0.46
CA GLY A 85 4.03 -2.08 1.79
C GLY A 85 2.73 -1.93 2.56
N LEU A 86 2.01 -3.03 2.79
CA LEU A 86 0.73 -2.99 3.49
C LEU A 86 0.90 -3.47 4.93
N THR A 87 0.53 -2.63 5.90
CA THR A 87 0.65 -2.97 7.31
C THR A 87 -0.43 -3.97 7.71
N TYR A 88 -0.04 -4.99 8.46
CA TYR A 88 -0.91 -6.06 8.96
C TYR A 88 -1.64 -6.88 7.88
N MET A 89 -1.18 -6.87 6.63
CA MET A 89 -1.74 -7.71 5.58
C MET A 89 -1.56 -9.19 5.95
N GLY A 90 -2.67 -9.92 6.08
CA GLY A 90 -2.68 -11.35 6.29
C GLY A 90 -3.01 -12.12 5.01
N LYS A 91 -3.06 -13.45 5.14
CA LYS A 91 -3.35 -14.39 4.04
C LYS A 91 -4.66 -14.08 3.30
N ASN A 92 -5.69 -13.64 4.03
CA ASN A 92 -7.02 -13.39 3.45
C ASN A 92 -7.05 -12.10 2.63
N GLU A 93 -6.15 -11.17 2.91
CA GLU A 93 -6.04 -9.86 2.29
C GLU A 93 -5.09 -9.86 1.09
N MET A 94 -4.12 -10.78 1.03
CA MET A 94 -3.20 -10.97 -0.10
C MET A 94 -3.84 -10.95 -1.50
N PRO A 95 -5.07 -11.49 -1.73
CA PRO A 95 -5.69 -11.48 -3.04
C PRO A 95 -5.79 -10.12 -3.73
N ILE A 96 -5.81 -9.01 -2.99
CA ILE A 96 -5.84 -7.67 -3.60
C ILE A 96 -4.53 -7.29 -4.31
N VAL A 97 -3.43 -7.95 -3.95
CA VAL A 97 -2.09 -7.66 -4.47
C VAL A 97 -1.84 -8.43 -5.77
N PHE A 98 -2.35 -9.65 -5.90
CA PHE A 98 -2.07 -10.54 -7.04
C PHE A 98 -2.39 -9.94 -8.42
N PRO A 99 -3.49 -9.20 -8.65
CA PRO A 99 -3.76 -8.60 -9.96
C PRO A 99 -2.67 -7.63 -10.45
N PHE A 100 -1.89 -7.09 -9.52
CA PHE A 100 -0.84 -6.11 -9.78
C PHE A 100 0.57 -6.66 -9.54
N ALA A 101 0.70 -7.91 -9.08
CA ALA A 101 1.97 -8.52 -8.69
C ALA A 101 3.08 -8.43 -9.76
N PRO A 102 2.80 -8.61 -11.07
CA PRO A 102 3.81 -8.41 -12.11
C PRO A 102 4.36 -6.99 -12.23
N LEU A 103 3.70 -5.98 -11.66
CA LEU A 103 4.15 -4.58 -11.71
C LEU A 103 5.11 -4.24 -10.55
N PHE A 104 5.10 -5.02 -9.47
CA PHE A 104 5.88 -4.67 -8.27
C PHE A 104 7.38 -4.91 -8.47
N LYS A 105 8.14 -3.86 -8.13
CA LYS A 105 9.60 -3.81 -8.05
C LYS A 105 10.07 -3.78 -6.60
N GLU A 106 9.24 -3.29 -5.68
CA GLU A 106 9.54 -3.32 -4.24
C GLU A 106 8.33 -3.83 -3.46
N LEU A 107 8.58 -4.78 -2.56
CA LEU A 107 7.62 -5.22 -1.54
C LEU A 107 8.22 -5.02 -0.15
N ASP A 108 7.48 -4.30 0.69
CA ASP A 108 7.78 -4.11 2.10
C ASP A 108 6.79 -4.92 2.95
N LEU A 109 7.26 -6.08 3.41
CA LEU A 109 6.51 -7.04 4.22
C LEU A 109 6.96 -7.02 5.68
N LEU A 110 7.66 -5.97 6.14
CA LEU A 110 8.19 -5.88 7.51
C LEU A 110 7.09 -5.98 8.58
N TYR A 111 5.89 -5.50 8.27
CA TYR A 111 4.75 -5.49 9.19
C TYR A 111 3.57 -6.31 8.66
N ALA A 112 3.81 -7.21 7.71
CA ALA A 112 2.79 -8.14 7.22
C ALA A 112 2.58 -9.28 8.25
N LEU A 113 1.37 -9.82 8.29
CA LEU A 113 0.99 -10.97 9.13
C LEU A 113 0.94 -12.25 8.29
N LEU A 114 2.00 -12.46 7.51
CA LEU A 114 2.12 -13.61 6.61
C LEU A 114 3.11 -14.63 7.17
N ASP A 115 2.82 -15.91 6.90
CA ASP A 115 3.78 -16.97 7.16
C ASP A 115 4.74 -17.18 5.97
N THR A 116 5.65 -18.15 6.09
CA THR A 116 6.64 -18.44 5.06
C THR A 116 6.03 -18.93 3.75
N GLU A 117 4.92 -19.68 3.80
CA GLU A 117 4.26 -20.20 2.60
C GLU A 117 3.59 -19.04 1.84
N ASP A 118 2.94 -18.16 2.58
CA ASP A 118 2.33 -16.94 2.06
C ASP A 118 3.39 -16.02 1.43
N HIS A 119 4.56 -15.85 2.07
CA HIS A 119 5.70 -15.11 1.50
C HIS A 119 6.12 -15.71 0.15
N CYS A 120 6.31 -17.03 0.09
CA CYS A 120 6.73 -17.70 -1.13
C CYS A 120 5.73 -17.48 -2.26
N LEU A 121 4.43 -17.61 -1.99
CA LEU A 121 3.37 -17.42 -2.98
C LEU A 121 3.36 -16.00 -3.55
N LEU A 122 3.52 -14.98 -2.69
CA LEU A 122 3.56 -13.59 -3.13
C LEU A 122 4.79 -13.29 -3.98
N ILE A 123 5.97 -13.74 -3.54
CA ILE A 123 7.24 -13.51 -4.24
C ILE A 123 7.23 -14.18 -5.61
N GLN A 124 6.72 -15.42 -5.72
CA GLN A 124 6.59 -16.12 -6.99
C GLN A 124 5.68 -15.40 -7.99
N SER A 125 4.74 -14.59 -7.50
CA SER A 125 3.82 -13.80 -8.32
C SER A 125 4.42 -12.47 -8.81
N CYS A 126 5.60 -12.08 -8.32
CA CYS A 126 6.26 -10.81 -8.62
C CYS A 126 7.55 -11.01 -9.45
N PRO A 127 7.46 -11.31 -10.76
CA PRO A 127 8.62 -11.60 -11.61
C PRO A 127 9.61 -10.43 -11.77
N ASN A 128 9.19 -9.19 -11.49
CA ASN A 128 10.00 -7.98 -11.64
C ASN A 128 10.50 -7.41 -10.30
N LEU A 129 10.42 -8.20 -9.22
CA LEU A 129 10.80 -7.75 -7.88
C LEU A 129 12.32 -7.50 -7.80
N GLU A 130 12.70 -6.29 -7.44
CA GLU A 130 14.09 -5.83 -7.30
C GLU A 130 14.48 -5.69 -5.81
N VAL A 131 13.52 -5.32 -4.95
CA VAL A 131 13.71 -5.08 -3.52
C VAL A 131 12.65 -5.82 -2.73
N LEU A 132 13.08 -6.58 -1.73
CA LEU A 132 12.21 -7.23 -0.75
C LEU A 132 12.68 -6.87 0.65
N LYS A 133 11.75 -6.40 1.49
CA LYS A 133 11.98 -6.19 2.91
C LYS A 133 11.06 -7.12 3.69
N VAL A 134 11.63 -7.93 4.58
CA VAL A 134 10.89 -8.85 5.45
C VAL A 134 11.55 -8.83 6.82
N GLU A 135 10.77 -9.10 7.87
CA GLU A 135 11.33 -9.30 9.21
C GLU A 135 12.06 -10.65 9.29
N SER A 136 13.22 -10.68 9.96
CA SER A 136 14.18 -11.79 9.90
C SER A 136 13.76 -13.08 10.63
N GLN A 137 12.50 -13.24 11.01
CA GLN A 137 12.07 -14.38 11.84
C GLN A 137 11.79 -15.66 11.05
N ASN A 138 11.57 -15.63 9.73
CA ASN A 138 11.30 -16.86 8.96
C ASN A 138 11.75 -16.73 7.50
N TYR A 139 12.97 -17.15 7.20
CA TYR A 139 13.38 -17.42 5.81
C TYR A 139 13.36 -18.93 5.54
N CYS A 140 13.01 -19.27 4.30
CA CYS A 140 12.98 -20.60 3.70
C CYS A 140 14.27 -21.41 3.87
#